data_AF-A0A942NV20-F1
#
_entry.id   AF-A0A942NV20-F1
#
_cell.length_a   1.000
_cell.length_b   1.000
_cell.length_c   1.000
_cell.angle_alpha   90.00
_cell.angle_beta   90.00
_cell.angle_gamma   90.00
#
_symmetry.space_group_name_H-M   'P 1'
#
loop_
_entity.id
_entity.type
_entity.pdbx_description
1 polymer ?
#
loop_
_entity_poly.entity_id
_entity_poly.type
_entity_poly.pdbx_seq_one_letter_code
_entity_poly.pdbx_strand_id
1 'polypeptide(L)'
;MGNIEKNISKLVTFMLRLAAIMYFFTALYPFLVDPGFESTFGAWSVRWILIILLGAIILAFFILKKSEFYVYGFFLVLIVSIYQMFASLTVSRSITELFLHFYVLSTAIYFVTRDIRTQYGSSRHRRHSKTNPGTGTA
;
A
#
# COMPACT_ATOMS: atom_id res chain seq x y z
N MET A 1 1.79 -20.97 -22.48
CA MET A 1 2.45 -20.05 -21.52
C MET A 1 1.49 -19.27 -20.60
N GLY A 2 0.23 -18.96 -20.98
CA GLY A 2 -0.63 -18.01 -20.22
C GLY A 2 -1.12 -18.41 -18.82
N ASN A 3 -1.20 -19.69 -18.45
CA ASN A 3 -1.67 -20.09 -17.11
C ASN A 3 -0.62 -19.91 -16.00
N ILE A 4 0.65 -20.13 -16.33
CA ILE A 4 1.76 -20.05 -15.36
C ILE A 4 1.99 -18.59 -14.95
N GLU A 5 2.06 -17.68 -15.93
CA GLU A 5 2.23 -16.24 -15.68
C GLU A 5 1.09 -15.64 -14.85
N LYS A 6 -0.15 -16.08 -15.13
CA LYS A 6 -1.34 -15.66 -14.38
C LYS A 6 -1.27 -16.10 -12.92
N ASN A 7 -0.81 -17.32 -12.65
CA ASN A 7 -0.66 -17.86 -11.30
C ASN A 7 0.46 -17.15 -10.52
N ILE A 8 1.60 -16.90 -11.17
CA ILE A 8 2.70 -16.14 -10.57
C ILE A 8 2.26 -14.73 -10.21
N SER A 9 1.58 -14.03 -11.12
CA SER A 9 1.07 -12.68 -10.87
C SER A 9 0.10 -12.62 -9.67
N LYS A 10 -0.76 -13.63 -9.51
CA LYS A 10 -1.65 -13.73 -8.34
C LYS A 10 -0.86 -13.98 -7.06
N LEU A 11 0.10 -14.90 -7.09
CA LEU A 11 0.97 -15.21 -5.95
C LEU A 11 1.74 -13.97 -5.48
N VAL A 12 2.36 -13.25 -6.41
CA VAL A 12 3.09 -12.00 -6.10
C VAL A 12 2.16 -10.96 -5.48
N THR A 13 0.95 -10.79 -6.02
CA THR A 13 -0.02 -9.83 -5.45
C THR A 13 -0.42 -10.23 -4.03
N PHE A 14 -0.64 -11.52 -3.79
CA PHE A 14 -0.96 -12.03 -2.47
C PHE A 14 0.19 -11.83 -1.47
N MET A 15 1.42 -12.14 -1.87
CA MET A 15 2.63 -11.91 -1.06
C MET A 15 2.79 -10.42 -0.71
N LEU A 16 2.54 -9.51 -1.66
CA LEU A 16 2.61 -8.06 -1.42
C LEU A 16 1.53 -7.58 -0.45
N ARG A 17 0.30 -8.11 -0.53
CA ARG A 17 -0.76 -7.83 0.46
C ARG A 17 -0.35 -8.27 1.85
N LEU A 18 0.16 -9.50 1.97
CA LEU A 18 0.64 -10.04 3.24
C LEU A 18 1.77 -9.17 3.82
N ALA A 19 2.75 -8.79 2.99
CA ALA A 19 3.85 -7.94 3.40
C ALA A 19 3.37 -6.56 3.88
N ALA A 20 2.41 -5.95 3.19
CA ALA A 20 1.80 -4.68 3.60
C ALA A 20 1.08 -4.80 4.95
N ILE A 21 0.31 -5.89 5.16
CA ILE A 21 -0.37 -6.16 6.44
C ILE A 21 0.64 -6.33 7.57
N MET A 22 1.68 -7.15 7.37
CA MET A 22 2.73 -7.37 8.35
C MET A 22 3.44 -6.06 8.70
N TYR A 23 3.74 -5.22 7.71
CA TYR A 23 4.36 -3.92 7.94
C TYR A 23 3.46 -2.98 8.76
N PHE A 24 2.17 -2.92 8.44
CA PHE A 24 1.19 -2.19 9.25
C PHE A 24 1.13 -2.69 10.69
N PHE A 25 1.15 -4.01 10.88
CA PHE A 25 1.17 -4.61 12.20
C PHE A 25 2.41 -4.17 13.00
N THR A 26 3.61 -4.16 12.38
CA THR A 26 4.83 -3.70 13.06
C THR A 26 4.76 -2.23 13.48
N ALA A 27 4.04 -1.39 12.75
CA ALA A 27 3.85 0.02 13.10
C ALA A 27 2.82 0.23 14.21
N LEU A 28 1.75 -0.58 14.24
CA LEU A 28 0.67 -0.43 15.23
C LEU A 28 0.91 -1.20 16.52
N TYR A 29 1.72 -2.27 16.48
CA TYR A 29 1.98 -3.13 17.63
C TYR A 29 2.44 -2.38 18.89
N PRO A 30 3.38 -1.41 18.82
CA PRO A 30 3.78 -0.65 20.01
C PRO A 30 2.59 0.04 20.70
N PHE A 31 1.68 0.63 19.93
CA PHE A 31 0.49 1.33 20.45
C PHE A 31 -0.59 0.37 20.98
N LEU A 32 -0.61 -0.87 20.50
CA LEU A 32 -1.48 -1.91 21.05
C LEU A 32 -0.97 -2.41 22.40
N VAL A 33 0.35 -2.55 22.55
CA VAL A 33 0.95 -3.02 23.81
C VAL A 33 0.95 -1.92 24.86
N ASP A 34 1.42 -0.73 24.51
CA ASP A 34 1.49 0.41 25.42
C ASP A 34 1.06 1.70 24.70
N PRO A 35 -0.21 2.10 24.82
CA PRO A 35 -0.71 3.31 24.19
C PRO A 35 -0.28 4.59 24.93
N GLY A 36 0.42 4.49 26.07
CA GLY A 36 0.96 5.65 26.79
C GLY A 36 -0.07 6.45 27.60
N PHE A 37 -1.22 5.85 27.96
CA PHE A 37 -2.24 6.49 28.80
C PHE A 37 -2.12 6.03 30.26
N GLU A 38 -2.17 6.98 31.19
CA GLU A 38 -2.18 6.68 32.64
C GLU A 38 -3.51 6.04 33.10
N SER A 39 -4.62 6.36 32.43
CA SER A 39 -5.92 5.78 32.76
C SER A 39 -6.14 4.42 32.09
N THR A 40 -6.59 3.45 32.88
CA THR A 40 -6.90 2.08 32.41
C THR A 40 -8.00 2.07 31.35
N PHE A 41 -9.03 2.91 31.51
CA PHE A 41 -10.11 3.03 30.53
C PHE A 41 -9.61 3.61 29.20
N GLY A 42 -8.81 4.69 29.24
CA GLY A 42 -8.25 5.30 28.03
C GLY A 42 -7.36 4.34 27.25
N ALA A 43 -6.45 3.64 27.94
CA ALA A 43 -5.60 2.62 27.32
C ALA A 43 -6.43 1.49 26.67
N TRP A 44 -7.47 1.02 27.35
CA TRP A 44 -8.33 -0.05 26.83
C TRP A 44 -9.14 0.40 25.60
N SER A 45 -9.73 1.60 25.63
CA SER A 45 -10.49 2.15 24.50
C SER A 45 -9.61 2.32 23.26
N VAL A 46 -8.40 2.88 23.42
CA VAL A 46 -7.48 3.08 22.29
C VAL A 46 -7.06 1.76 21.66
N ARG A 47 -6.77 0.73 22.46
CA ARG A 47 -6.45 -0.61 21.96
C ARG A 47 -7.57 -1.16 21.07
N TRP A 48 -8.83 -1.09 21.51
CA TRP A 48 -9.96 -1.56 20.70
C TRP A 48 -10.15 -0.76 19.42
N ILE A 49 -10.03 0.57 19.48
CA ILE A 49 -10.10 1.42 18.30
C ILE A 49 -9.02 1.02 17.28
N LEU A 50 -7.79 0.79 17.73
CA LEU A 50 -6.68 0.37 16.88
C LEU A 50 -6.90 -1.03 16.28
N ILE A 51 -7.43 -1.98 17.05
CA ILE A 51 -7.77 -3.33 16.57
C ILE A 51 -8.84 -3.25 15.47
N ILE A 52 -9.91 -2.47 15.70
CA ILE A 52 -10.99 -2.28 14.73
C ILE A 52 -10.45 -1.62 13.45
N LEU A 53 -9.62 -0.58 13.60
CA LEU A 53 -8.99 0.11 12.47
C LEU A 53 -8.08 -0.83 11.67
N LEU A 54 -7.26 -1.63 12.35
CA LEU A 54 -6.39 -2.63 11.71
C LEU A 54 -7.24 -3.68 10.95
N GLY A 55 -8.30 -4.18 11.56
CA GLY A 55 -9.24 -5.10 10.92
C GLY A 55 -9.87 -4.51 9.64
N ALA A 56 -10.27 -3.24 9.69
CA ALA A 56 -10.82 -2.53 8.54
C ALA A 56 -9.79 -2.37 7.40
N ILE A 57 -8.53 -2.04 7.72
CA ILE A 57 -7.44 -1.92 6.74
C ILE A 57 -7.15 -3.28 6.08
N ILE A 58 -7.05 -4.34 6.89
CA ILE A 58 -6.84 -5.71 6.37
C ILE A 58 -7.97 -6.08 5.40
N LEU A 59 -9.22 -5.89 5.82
CA LEU A 59 -10.38 -6.18 5.00
C LEU A 59 -10.35 -5.37 3.69
N ALA A 60 -10.04 -4.08 3.75
CA ALA A 60 -9.89 -3.23 2.58
C ALA A 60 -8.83 -3.77 1.61
N PHE A 61 -7.67 -4.22 2.10
CA PHE A 61 -6.61 -4.78 1.25
C PHE A 61 -7.06 -6.05 0.51
N PHE A 62 -7.97 -6.84 1.09
CA PHE A 62 -8.52 -8.02 0.42
C PHE A 62 -9.58 -7.67 -0.62
N ILE A 63 -10.45 -6.69 -0.33
CA ILE A 63 -11.55 -6.27 -1.20
C ILE A 63 -11.05 -5.51 -2.44
N LEU A 64 -10.01 -4.69 -2.30
CA LEU A 64 -9.50 -3.87 -3.41
C LEU A 64 -9.09 -4.72 -4.62
N LYS A 65 -9.28 -4.20 -5.83
CA LYS A 65 -8.74 -4.84 -7.04
C LYS A 65 -7.21 -4.75 -7.04
N LYS A 66 -6.55 -5.57 -7.86
CA LYS A 66 -5.07 -5.61 -7.93
C LYS A 66 -4.46 -4.23 -8.25
N SER A 67 -5.00 -3.50 -9.22
CA SER A 67 -4.54 -2.16 -9.59
C SER A 67 -4.77 -1.15 -8.47
N GLU A 68 -5.96 -1.16 -7.87
CA GLU A 68 -6.32 -0.28 -6.76
C GLU A 68 -5.45 -0.53 -5.51
N PHE A 69 -5.13 -1.80 -5.21
CA PHE A 69 -4.22 -2.15 -4.13
C PHE A 69 -2.81 -1.59 -4.36
N TYR A 70 -2.29 -1.63 -5.59
CA TYR A 70 -0.97 -1.08 -5.90
C TYR A 70 -0.88 0.43 -5.70
N VAL A 71 -1.99 1.15 -5.84
CA VAL A 71 -2.04 2.58 -5.56
C VAL A 71 -2.36 2.84 -4.09
N TYR A 72 -3.56 2.48 -3.65
CA TYR A 72 -4.05 2.83 -2.32
C TYR A 72 -3.37 2.05 -1.19
N GLY A 73 -3.11 0.76 -1.41
CA GLY A 73 -2.41 -0.08 -0.44
C GLY A 73 -0.97 0.38 -0.22
N PHE A 74 -0.22 0.63 -1.30
CA PHE A 74 1.14 1.16 -1.16
C PHE A 74 1.18 2.63 -0.75
N PHE A 75 0.17 3.44 -1.06
CA PHE A 75 0.06 4.78 -0.51
C PHE A 75 -0.08 4.76 1.02
N LEU A 76 -0.87 3.84 1.55
CA LEU A 76 -0.96 3.60 2.99
C LEU A 76 0.37 3.12 3.59
N VAL A 77 1.05 2.18 2.92
CA VAL A 77 2.40 1.74 3.33
C VAL A 77 3.40 2.90 3.30
N LEU A 78 3.31 3.80 2.32
CA LEU A 78 4.14 4.99 2.20
C LEU A 78 3.96 5.90 3.42
N ILE A 79 2.72 6.24 3.79
CA ILE A 79 2.42 7.05 4.98
C ILE A 79 3.02 6.41 6.24
N VAL A 80 2.80 5.11 6.43
CA VAL A 80 3.34 4.38 7.58
C VAL A 80 4.86 4.35 7.58
N SER A 81 5.50 4.21 6.42
CA SER A 81 6.96 4.20 6.31
C SER A 81 7.59 5.56 6.63
N ILE A 82 6.96 6.66 6.22
CA ILE A 82 7.38 8.00 6.61
C ILE A 82 7.28 8.15 8.12
N TYR A 83 6.13 7.77 8.71
CA TYR A 83 5.94 7.81 10.15
C TYR A 83 7.01 7.00 10.91
N GLN A 84 7.27 5.75 10.48
CA GLN A 84 8.26 4.89 11.11
C GLN A 84 9.69 5.42 10.98
N MET A 85 10.03 6.05 9.85
CA MET A 85 11.33 6.73 9.72
C MET A 85 11.46 7.89 10.71
N PHE A 86 10.44 8.75 10.81
CA PHE A 86 10.44 9.84 11.79
C PHE A 86 10.53 9.31 13.23
N ALA A 87 9.74 8.29 13.57
CA ALA A 87 9.75 7.65 14.88
C ALA A 87 11.12 7.00 15.19
N SER A 88 11.78 6.41 14.19
CA SER A 88 13.11 5.83 14.35
C SER A 88 14.18 6.88 14.62
N LEU A 89 14.07 8.05 13.97
CA LEU A 89 14.96 9.19 14.20
C LEU A 89 14.78 9.81 15.57
N THR A 90 13.55 9.88 16.09
CA THR A 90 13.27 10.48 17.40
C THR A 90 13.60 9.56 18.57
N VAL A 91 13.39 8.25 18.42
CA VAL A 91 13.57 7.25 19.50
C VAL A 91 14.98 6.64 19.48
N SER A 92 15.91 7.14 18.66
CA SER A 92 17.28 6.62 18.52
C SER A 92 17.33 5.11 18.23
N ARG A 93 16.44 4.64 17.35
CA ARG A 93 16.42 3.24 16.92
C ARG A 93 17.65 2.92 16.06
N SER A 94 17.93 1.63 15.89
CA SER A 94 19.10 1.18 15.14
C SER A 94 19.15 1.75 13.72
N ILE A 95 20.34 2.07 13.22
CA ILE A 95 20.56 2.51 11.83
C ILE A 95 19.99 1.48 10.84
N THR A 96 20.04 0.20 11.18
CA THR A 96 19.48 -0.90 10.39
C THR A 96 17.95 -0.77 10.19
N GLU A 97 17.21 -0.39 11.23
CA GLU A 97 15.76 -0.14 11.12
C GLU A 97 15.46 1.04 10.19
N LEU A 98 16.26 2.10 10.27
CA LEU A 98 16.12 3.25 9.39
C LEU A 98 16.28 2.86 7.90
N PHE A 99 17.30 2.05 7.58
CA PHE A 99 17.51 1.55 6.22
C PHE A 99 16.37 0.65 5.74
N LEU A 100 15.81 -0.19 6.63
CA LEU A 100 14.65 -1.02 6.30
C LEU A 100 13.44 -0.14 5.95
N HIS A 101 13.12 0.85 6.79
CA HIS A 101 11.99 1.76 6.52
C HIS A 101 12.21 2.60 5.26
N PHE A 102 13.45 3.01 4.98
CA PHE A 102 13.81 3.71 3.74
C PHE A 102 13.65 2.83 2.49
N TYR A 103 14.01 1.54 2.57
CA TYR A 103 13.77 0.58 1.50
C TYR A 103 12.27 0.39 1.23
N VAL A 104 11.47 0.25 2.29
CA VAL A 104 10.01 0.14 2.18
C VAL A 104 9.40 1.41 1.59
N LEU A 105 9.87 2.58 2.02
CA LEU A 105 9.46 3.89 1.49
C LEU A 105 9.74 3.99 -0.01
N SER A 106 10.96 3.65 -0.44
CA SER A 106 11.37 3.69 -1.85
C SER A 106 10.53 2.74 -2.71
N THR A 107 10.27 1.54 -2.19
CA THR A 107 9.42 0.55 -2.85
C THR A 107 7.98 1.05 -2.98
N ALA A 108 7.43 1.69 -1.94
CA ALA A 108 6.09 2.25 -1.96
C ALA A 108 5.97 3.40 -2.96
N ILE A 109 6.96 4.31 -3.01
CA ILE A 109 7.02 5.38 -4.03
C ILE A 109 7.04 4.77 -5.44
N TYR A 110 7.83 3.74 -5.67
CA TYR A 110 7.90 3.07 -6.97
C TYR A 110 6.53 2.53 -7.41
N PHE A 111 5.81 1.82 -6.54
CA PHE A 111 4.50 1.27 -6.89
C PHE A 111 3.44 2.35 -7.12
N VAL A 112 3.37 3.36 -6.25
CA VAL A 112 2.44 4.48 -6.38
C VAL A 112 2.69 5.25 -7.68
N THR A 113 3.95 5.52 -8.02
CA THR A 113 4.30 6.30 -9.22
C THR A 113 4.23 5.50 -10.52
N ARG A 114 4.52 4.19 -10.50
CA ARG A 114 4.47 3.32 -11.68
C ARG A 114 3.06 3.24 -12.24
N ASP A 115 2.04 3.06 -11.38
CA ASP A 115 0.66 2.91 -11.83
C ASP A 115 0.12 4.19 -12.48
N ILE A 116 0.47 5.35 -11.92
CA ILE A 116 0.19 6.67 -12.51
C ILE A 116 0.74 6.72 -13.94
N ARG A 117 2.02 6.38 -14.16
CA ARG A 117 2.61 6.41 -15.50
C ARG A 117 1.89 5.49 -16.49
N THR A 118 1.45 4.30 -16.07
CA THR A 118 0.73 3.38 -16.94
C THR A 118 -0.68 3.84 -17.30
N GLN A 119 -1.41 4.47 -16.38
CA GLN A 119 -2.77 4.99 -16.66
C GLN A 119 -2.76 6.23 -17.58
N TYR A 120 -1.78 7.12 -17.42
CA TYR A 120 -1.61 8.28 -18.30
C TYR A 120 -1.12 7.89 -19.70
N GLY A 121 -0.31 6.82 -19.82
CA GLY A 121 0.16 6.30 -21.11
C GLY A 121 -0.94 5.64 -21.95
N SER A 122 -1.83 4.84 -21.36
CA SER A 122 -2.89 4.13 -22.09
C SER A 122 -3.98 5.05 -22.64
N SER A 123 -4.19 6.21 -22.01
CA SER A 123 -5.21 7.19 -22.40
C SER A 123 -4.85 7.94 -23.70
N ARG A 124 -3.56 8.00 -24.05
CA ARG A 124 -3.08 8.68 -25.27
C ARG A 124 -3.34 7.86 -26.55
N HIS A 125 -3.36 6.53 -26.46
CA HIS A 125 -3.54 5.68 -27.64
C HIS A 125 -5.00 5.50 -28.08
N ARG A 126 -5.97 5.71 -27.19
CA ARG A 126 -7.40 5.51 -27.52
C ARG A 126 -8.04 6.68 -28.27
N ARG A 127 -7.35 7.84 -28.36
CA ARG A 127 -7.85 9.02 -29.07
C ARG A 127 -7.56 9.02 -30.57
N HIS A 128 -6.67 8.16 -31.06
CA HIS A 128 -6.28 8.13 -32.48
C HIS A 128 -7.06 7.14 -33.34
N SER A 129 -7.95 6.31 -32.76
CA SER A 129 -8.73 5.32 -33.53
C SER A 129 -10.15 5.79 -33.91
N LYS A 130 -10.46 7.09 -33.77
CA LYS A 130 -11.78 7.65 -34.10
C LYS A 130 -11.78 8.72 -35.20
N THR A 131 -10.73 8.76 -36.02
CA THR A 131 -10.69 9.59 -37.23
C THR A 131 -10.38 8.71 -38.44
N ASN A 132 -11.41 8.02 -38.94
CA ASN A 132 -11.53 7.66 -40.35
C ASN A 132 -12.98 7.27 -40.67
N PRO A 133 -13.85 8.21 -41.09
CA PRO A 133 -14.86 7.92 -42.07
C PRO A 133 -14.21 8.08 -43.45
N GLY A 134 -13.53 7.04 -43.91
CA GLY A 134 -13.11 6.94 -45.30
C GLY A 134 -14.32 6.64 -46.17
N THR A 135 -14.68 7.62 -47.01
CA THR A 135 -14.97 7.48 -48.46
C THR A 135 -15.81 6.30 -48.96
N GLY A 136 -16.88 6.65 -49.68
CA GLY A 136 -17.60 5.80 -50.65
C GLY A 136 -19.11 5.91 -50.42
N THR A 137 -19.96 6.32 -51.36
CA THR A 137 -19.90 6.22 -52.83
C THR A 137 -20.96 7.13 -53.45
N ALA A 138 -20.63 7.64 -54.64
CA ALA A 138 -21.50 7.97 -55.79
C ALA A 138 -22.74 8.86 -55.57
#